data_AF-A0A219AHX8-F1
#
_entry.id   AF-A0A219AHX8-F1
#
_cell.length_a   1.000
_cell.length_b   1.000
_cell.length_c   1.000
_cell.angle_alpha   90.00
_cell.angle_beta   90.00
_cell.angle_gamma   90.00
#
_symmetry.space_group_name_H-M   'P 1'
#
loop_
_entity.id
_entity.type
_entity.pdbx_description
1 polymer ?
#
loop_
_entity_poly.entity_id
_entity_poly.type
_entity_poly.pdbx_seq_one_letter_code
_entity_poly.pdbx_strand_id
1 'polypeptide(L)'
;METNHPDNHIYREAKRKVKELKEFYIHFFVYIIVNLFLVARYVQGGDSLYDMDNYWTAILWGIGVLAHALSVFVPNFIFGTDWEKKKIRELMDKYK
;
A
#
# COMPACT_ATOMS: atom_id res chain seq x y z
N MET A 1 38.09 -2.47 9.47
CA MET A 1 38.15 -2.17 8.02
C MET A 1 36.77 -2.43 7.47
N GLU A 2 36.02 -1.37 7.16
CA GLU A 2 34.69 -1.48 6.57
C GLU A 2 34.81 -2.10 5.18
N THR A 3 34.28 -3.31 5.01
CA THR A 3 34.27 -4.00 3.73
C THR A 3 33.25 -3.31 2.82
N ASN A 4 33.68 -2.27 2.11
CA ASN A 4 32.95 -1.63 1.01
C ASN A 4 32.83 -2.62 -0.17
N HIS A 5 31.99 -3.65 -0.02
CA HIS A 5 31.56 -4.47 -1.14
C HIS A 5 30.57 -3.64 -1.98
N PRO A 6 30.84 -3.37 -3.26
CA PRO A 6 29.89 -2.66 -4.13
C PRO A 6 28.51 -3.34 -4.14
N ASP A 7 28.49 -4.66 -3.97
CA ASP A 7 27.27 -5.47 -3.81
C ASP A 7 26.38 -5.00 -2.65
N ASN A 8 26.96 -4.50 -1.55
CA ASN A 8 26.21 -4.07 -0.38
C ASN A 8 25.50 -2.71 -0.63
N HIS A 9 26.13 -1.80 -1.37
CA HIS A 9 25.50 -0.54 -1.75
C HIS A 9 24.32 -0.78 -2.71
N ILE A 10 24.56 -1.55 -3.77
CA ILE A 10 23.54 -1.89 -4.77
C ILE A 10 22.37 -2.67 -4.14
N TYR A 11 22.65 -3.63 -3.25
CA TYR A 11 21.61 -4.33 -2.50
C TYR A 11 20.77 -3.38 -1.64
N ARG A 12 21.40 -2.43 -0.95
CA ARG A 12 20.69 -1.47 -0.08
C ARG A 12 19.80 -0.53 -0.89
N GLU A 13 20.25 -0.09 -2.06
CA GLU A 13 19.44 0.71 -2.99
C GLU A 13 18.29 -0.09 -3.59
N ALA A 14 18.55 -1.31 -4.05
CA ALA A 14 17.52 -2.21 -4.56
C ALA A 14 16.43 -2.46 -3.50
N LYS A 15 16.83 -2.76 -2.26
CA LYS A 15 15.91 -2.93 -1.13
C LYS A 15 15.09 -1.67 -0.84
N ARG A 16 15.71 -0.49 -0.86
CA ARG A 16 14.98 0.78 -0.68
C ARG A 16 13.94 0.97 -1.77
N LYS A 17 14.30 0.70 -3.04
CA LYS A 17 13.38 0.82 -4.17
C LYS A 17 12.19 -0.13 -4.10
N VAL A 18 12.40 -1.38 -3.69
CA VAL A 18 11.30 -2.33 -3.50
C VAL A 18 10.37 -1.88 -2.37
N LYS A 19 10.92 -1.31 -1.29
CA LYS A 19 10.14 -0.75 -0.19
C LYS A 19 9.27 0.44 -0.66
N GLU A 20 9.85 1.41 -1.37
CA GLU A 20 9.11 2.55 -1.95
C GLU A 20 7.96 2.08 -2.85
N LEU A 21 8.23 1.10 -3.73
CA LEU A 21 7.23 0.55 -4.65
C LEU A 21 6.07 -0.13 -3.92
N LYS A 22 6.38 -0.86 -2.85
CA LYS A 22 5.41 -1.55 -2.01
C LYS A 22 4.49 -0.56 -1.28
N GLU A 23 5.07 0.48 -0.68
CA GLU A 23 4.31 1.56 -0.04
C GLU A 23 3.36 2.23 -1.05
N PHE A 24 3.85 2.54 -2.26
CA PHE A 24 3.03 3.10 -3.33
C PHE A 24 1.85 2.18 -3.71
N TYR A 25 2.09 0.88 -3.93
CA TYR A 25 1.01 -0.05 -4.30
C TYR A 25 -0.08 -0.13 -3.23
N ILE A 26 0.29 -0.06 -1.95
CA ILE A 26 -0.69 -0.10 -0.87
C ILE A 26 -1.49 1.20 -0.83
N HIS A 27 -0.83 2.36 -0.90
CA HIS A 27 -1.54 3.63 -0.97
C HIS A 27 -2.50 3.69 -2.16
N PHE A 28 -2.05 3.20 -3.32
CA PHE A 28 -2.87 3.14 -4.52
C PHE A 28 -4.07 2.18 -4.37
N PHE A 29 -3.85 0.99 -3.80
CA PHE A 29 -4.92 0.02 -3.55
C PHE A 29 -5.98 0.57 -2.58
N VAL A 30 -5.53 1.17 -1.48
CA VAL A 30 -6.39 1.86 -0.52
C VAL A 30 -7.17 2.97 -1.24
N TYR A 31 -6.51 3.82 -2.02
CA TYR A 31 -7.15 4.89 -2.78
C TYR A 31 -8.27 4.36 -3.68
N ILE A 32 -8.04 3.26 -4.40
CA ILE A 32 -9.07 2.63 -5.23
C ILE A 32 -10.26 2.19 -4.38
N ILE A 33 -10.03 1.48 -3.26
CA ILE A 33 -11.12 1.01 -2.39
C ILE A 33 -11.95 2.18 -1.87
N VAL A 34 -11.30 3.25 -1.39
CA VAL A 34 -11.99 4.44 -0.88
C VAL A 34 -12.84 5.08 -1.97
N ASN A 35 -12.29 5.28 -3.16
CA ASN A 35 -13.02 5.90 -4.27
C ASN A 35 -14.17 5.02 -4.75
N LEU A 36 -13.97 3.70 -4.85
CA LEU A 36 -15.02 2.77 -5.25
C LEU A 36 -16.19 2.81 -4.25
N PHE A 37 -15.88 2.88 -2.96
CA PHE A 37 -16.88 3.03 -1.91
C PHE A 37 -17.66 4.35 -2.02
N LEU A 38 -16.97 5.47 -2.23
CA LEU A 38 -17.60 6.78 -2.42
C LEU A 38 -18.52 6.80 -3.66
N VAL A 39 -18.05 6.24 -4.78
CA VAL A 39 -18.83 6.15 -6.02
C VAL A 39 -20.05 5.23 -5.83
N ALA A 40 -19.89 4.05 -5.22
CA ALA A 40 -21.00 3.14 -4.94
C ALA A 40 -22.07 3.82 -4.07
N ARG A 41 -21.65 4.61 -3.08
CA ARG A 41 -22.54 5.39 -2.22
C ARG A 41 -23.25 6.52 -2.96
N TYR A 42 -22.59 7.18 -3.90
CA TYR A 42 -23.19 8.21 -4.74
C TYR A 42 -24.26 7.61 -5.67
N VAL A 43 -23.96 6.46 -6.28
CA VAL A 43 -24.87 5.75 -7.20
C VAL A 43 -26.12 5.22 -6.47
N GLN A 44 -26.03 4.83 -5.20
CA GLN A 44 -27.18 4.39 -4.41
C GLN A 44 -28.05 5.54 -3.84
N GLY A 45 -27.62 6.80 -3.96
CA GLY A 45 -28.17 7.93 -3.17
C GLY A 45 -29.35 8.71 -3.75
N GLY A 46 -30.20 8.13 -4.60
CA GLY A 46 -31.41 8.79 -5.09
C GLY A 46 -32.48 8.98 -4.00
N ASP A 47 -32.32 10.04 -3.21
CA ASP A 47 -33.18 10.56 -2.12
C ASP A 47 -33.57 9.65 -0.94
N SER A 48 -33.54 10.28 0.25
CA SER A 48 -34.10 9.83 1.53
C SER A 48 -33.40 8.66 2.26
N LEU A 49 -32.17 8.90 2.73
CA LEU A 49 -31.46 8.09 3.74
C LEU A 49 -31.36 8.84 5.09
N TYR A 50 -32.47 9.38 5.58
CA TYR A 50 -32.60 9.95 6.94
C TYR A 50 -32.43 8.79 7.96
N ASP A 51 -31.35 8.51 8.70
CA ASP A 51 -30.23 9.27 9.25
C ASP A 51 -28.88 8.56 8.99
N MET A 52 -28.35 8.61 7.77
CA MET A 52 -26.99 8.11 7.48
C MET A 52 -25.88 9.11 7.84
N ASP A 53 -26.23 10.36 8.18
CA ASP A 53 -25.26 11.38 8.59
C ASP A 53 -24.48 10.97 9.85
N ASN A 54 -25.13 10.26 10.78
CA ASN A 54 -24.47 9.78 12.01
C ASN A 54 -23.43 8.68 11.75
N TYR A 55 -23.60 7.88 10.70
CA TYR A 55 -22.66 6.82 10.35
C TYR A 55 -21.57 7.28 9.39
N TRP A 56 -21.74 8.44 8.74
CA TRP A 56 -20.76 9.00 7.82
C TRP A 56 -19.39 9.19 8.48
N THR A 57 -19.39 9.73 9.70
CA THR A 57 -18.16 9.88 10.49
C THR A 57 -17.53 8.53 10.80
N ALA A 58 -18.31 7.54 11.22
CA ALA A 58 -17.80 6.21 11.55
C ALA A 58 -17.26 5.47 10.31
N ILE A 59 -17.89 5.65 9.16
CA ILE A 59 -17.47 5.06 7.88
C ILE A 59 -16.18 5.73 7.39
N LEU A 60 -16.09 7.07 7.41
CA LEU A 60 -14.87 7.78 7.06
C LEU A 60 -13.70 7.40 7.96
N TRP A 61 -13.94 7.35 9.27
CA TRP A 61 -12.93 6.88 10.23
C TRP A 61 -12.58 5.41 10.02
N GLY A 62 -13.56 4.55 9.73
CA GLY A 62 -13.36 3.15 9.39
C GLY A 62 -12.47 2.98 8.16
N ILE A 63 -12.65 3.81 7.14
CA ILE A 63 -11.80 3.83 5.95
C ILE A 63 -10.38 4.32 6.29
N GLY A 64 -10.23 5.34 7.12
CA GLY A 64 -8.91 5.82 7.57
C GLY A 64 -8.15 4.76 8.36
N VAL A 65 -8.85 4.04 9.25
CA VAL A 65 -8.29 2.92 10.01
C VAL A 65 -7.97 1.74 9.09
N LEU A 66 -8.84 1.41 8.14
CA LEU A 66 -8.60 0.35 7.16
C LEU A 66 -7.41 0.71 6.26
N ALA A 67 -7.29 1.95 5.82
CA ALA A 67 -6.16 2.47 5.07
C ALA A 67 -4.84 2.29 5.84
N HIS A 68 -4.83 2.67 7.12
CA HIS A 68 -3.67 2.55 7.98
C HIS A 68 -3.33 1.08 8.30
N ALA A 69 -4.34 0.26 8.58
CA ALA A 69 -4.18 -1.18 8.79
C ALA A 69 -3.65 -1.85 7.52
N LEU A 70 -4.17 -1.51 6.35
CA LEU A 70 -3.66 -2.03 5.09
C LEU A 70 -2.21 -1.54 4.86
N SER A 71 -1.88 -0.27 5.09
CA SER A 71 -0.50 0.22 4.94
C SER A 71 0.52 -0.46 5.87
N VAL A 72 0.08 -0.95 7.04
CA VAL A 72 0.94 -1.61 8.03
C VAL A 72 0.98 -3.13 7.84
N PHE A 73 -0.16 -3.79 7.61
CA PHE A 73 -0.28 -5.26 7.63
C PHE A 73 -0.25 -5.93 6.25
N VAL A 74 -0.81 -5.29 5.21
CA VAL A 74 -0.76 -5.80 3.82
C VAL A 74 0.66 -5.95 3.26
N PRO A 75 1.62 -5.06 3.57
CA PRO A 75 3.03 -5.27 3.27
C PRO A 75 3.52 -6.70 3.40
N ASN A 76 3.20 -7.36 4.51
CA ASN A 76 3.71 -8.69 4.81
C ASN A 76 2.78 -9.79 4.29
N PHE A 77 1.50 -9.48 4.07
CA PHE A 77 0.49 -10.47 3.67
C PHE A 77 0.39 -10.65 2.14
N ILE A 78 0.43 -9.56 1.36
CA ILE A 78 0.32 -9.62 -0.11
C ILE A 78 1.69 -9.77 -0.77
N PHE A 79 2.66 -8.99 -0.33
CA PHE A 79 4.02 -9.06 -0.83
C PHE A 79 4.85 -9.92 0.12
N GLY A 80 4.66 -11.24 0.02
CA GLY A 80 5.43 -12.20 0.79
C GLY A 80 6.94 -11.97 0.66
N THR A 81 7.70 -12.44 1.64
CA THR A 81 9.17 -12.30 1.67
C THR A 81 9.86 -12.84 0.41
N ASP A 82 9.25 -13.80 -0.30
CA ASP A 82 9.74 -14.31 -1.58
C ASP A 82 9.60 -13.32 -2.73
N TRP A 83 8.50 -12.56 -2.80
CA TRP A 83 8.34 -11.51 -3.80
C TRP A 83 9.37 -10.40 -3.58
N GLU A 84 9.57 -9.99 -2.32
CA GLU A 84 10.54 -8.96 -1.97
C GLU A 84 11.96 -9.40 -2.35
N LYS A 85 12.36 -10.63 -1.99
CA LYS A 85 13.66 -11.19 -2.38
C LYS A 85 13.84 -11.29 -3.89
N LYS A 86 12.82 -11.73 -4.62
CA LYS A 86 12.87 -11.82 -6.08
C LYS A 86 13.07 -10.44 -6.71
N LYS A 87 12.32 -9.44 -6.25
CA LYS A 87 12.39 -8.08 -6.80
C LYS A 87 13.70 -7.38 -6.46
N ILE A 88 14.24 -7.59 -5.25
CA ILE A 88 15.57 -7.11 -4.88
C ILE A 88 16.62 -7.73 -5.80
N ARG A 89 16.55 -9.05 -6.05
CA ARG A 89 17.48 -9.75 -6.94
C ARG A 89 17.41 -9.27 -8.38
N GLU A 90 16.21 -9.09 -8.93
CA GLU A 90 16.00 -8.50 -10.26
C GLU A 90 16.60 -7.10 -10.38
N LEU A 91 16.41 -6.25 -9.36
CA LEU A 91 16.99 -4.90 -9.36
C LEU A 91 18.51 -4.95 -9.25
N MET A 92 19.05 -5.84 -8.41
CA MET A 92 20.49 -6.05 -8.28
C MET A 92 21.13 -6.48 -9.60
N ASP A 93 20.53 -7.43 -10.31
CA ASP A 93 21.01 -7.88 -11.62
C ASP A 93 20.89 -6.78 -12.68
N LYS A 94 19.91 -5.87 -12.56
CA LYS A 94 19.76 -4.72 -13.45
C LYS A 94 20.77 -3.59 -13.17
N TYR A 95 21.29 -3.50 -11.95
CA TYR A 95 22.30 -2.53 -11.54
C TYR A 95 23.74 -3.04 -11.73
N LYS A 96 23.90 -4.30 -12.12
CA LYS A 96 25.18 -4.93 -12.48
C LYS A 96 25.55 -4.63 -13.93
#